data_AF-A0A9E4K399-F1
#
_entry.id   AF-A0A9E4K399-F1
#
_cell.length_a   1.000
_cell.length_b   1.000
_cell.length_c   1.000
_cell.angle_alpha   90.00
_cell.angle_beta   90.00
_cell.angle_gamma   90.00
#
_symmetry.space_group_name_H-M   'P 1'
#
loop_
_entity.id
_entity.type
_entity.pdbx_description
1 polymer ?
#
loop_
_entity_poly.entity_id
_entity_poly.type
_entity_poly.pdbx_seq_one_letter_code
_entity_poly.pdbx_strand_id
1 'polypeptide(L)'
;MSGRDYKRPESVLVVVYTQAGQVLMMRRVRPKHFWQSVTGSLEWGESAAQAARRELYEETGIMAGDRLIDLRQQVSFPILPAWRTRYAAAAHSNKEHWFGLQLPSRRIPILQANEHSEYRWVSSDQALRMASSWTNRKAIRYLISGRSIR
;
A
#
# COMPACT_ATOMS: atom_id res chain seq x y z
N MET A 1 15.41 0.65 25.46
CA MET A 1 14.46 1.05 24.40
C MET A 1 13.22 0.20 24.59
N SER A 2 12.07 0.81 24.87
CA SER A 2 10.84 0.05 25.12
C SER A 2 10.31 -0.48 23.77
N GLY A 3 9.63 -1.62 23.76
CA GLY A 3 9.11 -2.21 22.51
C GLY A 3 8.13 -1.32 21.71
N ARG A 4 7.70 -0.18 22.28
CA ARG A 4 6.79 0.80 21.65
C ARG A 4 7.48 1.76 20.68
N ASP A 5 8.81 1.84 20.67
CA ASP A 5 9.56 2.75 19.77
C ASP A 5 9.77 2.16 18.36
N TYR A 6 9.54 0.84 18.19
CA TYR A 6 9.71 0.15 16.91
C TYR A 6 8.40 0.05 16.13
N LYS A 7 8.52 0.05 14.80
CA LYS A 7 7.43 -0.31 13.90
C LYS A 7 6.95 -1.73 14.21
N ARG A 8 5.63 -1.90 14.28
CA ARG A 8 5.01 -3.23 14.31
C ARG A 8 5.34 -3.94 12.98
N PRO A 9 5.74 -5.22 12.98
CA PRO A 9 6.05 -5.99 11.78
C PRO A 9 4.78 -6.45 11.03
N GLU A 10 3.78 -5.59 11.00
CA GLU A 10 2.56 -5.75 10.24
C GLU A 10 2.31 -4.46 9.46
N SER A 11 1.90 -4.58 8.21
CA SER A 11 1.59 -3.46 7.34
C SER A 11 0.32 -3.68 6.55
N VAL A 12 -0.15 -2.63 5.93
CA VAL A 12 -1.22 -2.65 4.94
C VAL A 12 -0.68 -2.31 3.55
N LEU A 13 -1.36 -2.79 2.53
CA LEU A 13 -1.22 -2.35 1.15
C LEU A 13 -2.62 -2.05 0.61
N VAL A 14 -2.86 -0.81 0.17
CA VAL A 14 -4.14 -0.41 -0.43
C VAL A 14 -3.93 -0.11 -1.91
N VAL A 15 -4.45 -0.98 -2.77
CA VAL A 15 -4.46 -0.73 -4.21
C VAL A 15 -5.67 0.15 -4.54
N VAL A 16 -5.41 1.42 -4.85
CA VAL A 16 -6.43 2.37 -5.29
C VAL A 16 -6.55 2.29 -6.81
N TYR A 17 -7.77 2.09 -7.30
CA TYR A 17 -8.02 1.88 -8.73
C TYR A 17 -9.34 2.50 -9.18
N THR A 18 -9.50 2.70 -10.50
CA THR A 18 -10.75 3.18 -11.08
C THR A 18 -11.62 2.04 -11.61
N GLN A 19 -12.90 2.33 -11.86
CA GLN A 19 -13.80 1.46 -12.62
C GLN A 19 -13.21 1.12 -14.01
N ALA A 20 -12.58 2.08 -14.67
CA ALA A 20 -11.85 1.90 -15.93
C ALA A 20 -10.54 1.08 -15.82
N GLY A 21 -10.24 0.49 -14.65
CA GLY A 21 -9.11 -0.43 -14.48
C GLY A 21 -7.74 0.26 -14.32
N GLN A 22 -7.72 1.57 -14.10
CA GLN A 22 -6.48 2.31 -13.90
C GLN A 22 -6.07 2.27 -12.43
N VAL A 23 -4.78 2.19 -12.16
CA VAL A 23 -4.23 2.08 -10.81
C VAL A 23 -3.47 3.35 -10.48
N LEU A 24 -3.65 3.84 -9.25
CA LEU A 24 -2.83 4.92 -8.71
C LEU A 24 -1.47 4.34 -8.26
N MET A 25 -0.41 4.83 -8.86
CA MET A 25 0.96 4.54 -8.49
C MET A 25 1.61 5.82 -7.95
N MET A 26 2.39 5.70 -6.88
CA MET A 26 3.07 6.81 -6.23
C MET A 26 4.56 6.53 -6.12
N ARG A 27 5.40 7.54 -6.35
CA ARG A 27 6.86 7.43 -6.28
C ARG A 27 7.34 7.90 -4.93
N ARG A 28 8.05 7.04 -4.20
CA ARG A 28 8.67 7.41 -2.93
C ARG A 28 9.74 8.48 -3.11
N VAL A 29 9.90 9.34 -2.11
CA VAL A 29 11.05 10.24 -1.97
C VAL A 29 12.31 9.42 -1.65
N ARG A 30 12.18 8.40 -0.79
CA ARG A 30 13.26 7.45 -0.45
C ARG A 30 12.73 6.03 -0.26
N PRO A 31 13.37 5.01 -0.86
CA PRO A 31 14.42 5.11 -1.89
C PRO A 31 13.87 5.75 -3.19
N LYS A 32 14.74 6.45 -3.92
CA LYS A 32 14.38 7.03 -5.23
C LYS A 32 14.00 5.91 -6.21
N HIS A 33 13.14 6.23 -7.18
CA HIS A 33 12.63 5.29 -8.20
C HIS A 33 11.74 4.14 -7.68
N PHE A 34 11.38 4.16 -6.40
CA PHE A 34 10.48 3.16 -5.84
C PHE A 34 9.03 3.59 -6.06
N TRP A 35 8.32 2.87 -6.93
CA TRP A 35 6.91 3.08 -7.21
C TRP A 35 6.06 2.03 -6.52
N GLN A 36 4.98 2.47 -5.89
CA GLN A 36 4.09 1.62 -5.12
C GLN A 36 2.65 2.14 -5.07
N SER A 37 1.74 1.29 -4.63
CA SER A 37 0.45 1.68 -4.06
C SER A 37 0.62 2.21 -2.63
N VAL A 38 -0.48 2.58 -1.97
CA VAL A 38 -0.45 3.04 -0.57
C VAL A 38 0.03 1.92 0.34
N THR A 39 0.95 2.20 1.26
CA THR A 39 1.41 1.23 2.26
C THR A 39 1.72 1.88 3.58
N GLY A 40 1.50 1.19 4.69
CA GLY A 40 2.06 1.65 5.95
C GLY A 40 1.98 0.62 7.04
N SER A 41 2.71 0.86 8.14
CA SER A 41 2.74 -0.05 9.27
C SER A 41 1.49 0.12 10.10
N LEU A 42 0.97 -0.98 10.66
CA LEU A 42 -0.05 -0.87 11.68
C LEU A 42 0.57 -0.23 12.93
N GLU A 43 -0.19 0.64 13.58
CA GLU A 43 0.12 1.07 14.93
C GLU A 43 -0.20 -0.06 15.95
N TRP A 44 0.36 0.05 17.15
CA TRP A 44 0.06 -0.88 18.24
C TRP A 44 -1.37 -0.65 18.73
N GLY A 45 -2.19 -1.70 18.72
CA GLY A 45 -3.62 -1.61 19.05
C GLY A 45 -4.53 -1.25 17.86
N GLU A 46 -3.95 -0.95 16.70
CA GLU A 46 -4.69 -0.66 15.47
C GLU A 46 -5.02 -1.96 14.70
N SER A 47 -6.24 -2.04 14.16
CA SER A 47 -6.63 -3.08 13.20
C SER A 47 -6.11 -2.77 11.79
N ALA A 48 -5.95 -3.79 10.94
CA ALA A 48 -5.52 -3.59 9.57
C ALA A 48 -6.46 -2.67 8.76
N ALA A 49 -7.77 -2.73 9.01
CA ALA A 49 -8.72 -1.86 8.33
C ALA A 49 -8.61 -0.39 8.78
N GLN A 50 -8.30 -0.14 10.06
CA GLN A 50 -8.02 1.21 10.56
C GLN A 50 -6.75 1.77 9.92
N ALA A 51 -5.66 0.99 9.94
CA ALA A 51 -4.38 1.37 9.32
C ALA A 51 -4.55 1.67 7.84
N ALA A 52 -5.26 0.83 7.09
CA ALA A 52 -5.51 1.04 5.67
C ALA A 52 -6.25 2.36 5.37
N ARG A 53 -7.20 2.76 6.23
CA ARG A 53 -7.92 4.03 6.09
C ARG A 53 -7.05 5.23 6.43
N ARG A 54 -6.30 5.13 7.54
CA ARG A 54 -5.38 6.17 8.00
C ARG A 54 -4.30 6.41 6.95
N GLU A 55 -3.57 5.39 6.55
CA GLU A 55 -2.48 5.48 5.55
C GLU A 55 -2.99 5.97 4.20
N LEU A 56 -4.17 5.52 3.75
CA LEU A 56 -4.77 6.05 2.53
C LEU A 56 -5.02 7.56 2.62
N TYR A 57 -5.57 8.02 3.74
CA TYR A 57 -5.84 9.44 3.94
C TYR A 57 -4.55 10.25 4.10
N GLU A 58 -3.60 9.77 4.89
CA GLU A 58 -2.30 10.42 5.13
C GLU A 58 -1.49 10.54 3.83
N GLU A 59 -1.37 9.46 3.05
CA GLU A 59 -0.52 9.45 1.86
C GLU A 59 -1.17 10.11 0.63
N THR A 60 -2.50 10.22 0.57
CA THR A 60 -3.22 10.63 -0.65
C THR A 60 -4.34 11.67 -0.46
N GLY A 61 -4.77 11.94 0.77
CA GLY A 61 -5.96 12.74 1.09
C GLY A 61 -7.30 12.07 0.70
N ILE A 62 -7.29 10.82 0.22
CA ILE A 62 -8.51 10.13 -0.22
C ILE A 62 -9.19 9.46 0.97
N MET A 63 -10.44 9.84 1.22
CA MET A 63 -11.29 9.14 2.19
C MET A 63 -11.95 7.91 1.55
N ALA A 64 -11.69 6.72 2.09
CA ALA A 64 -12.33 5.51 1.62
C ALA A 64 -13.87 5.50 1.86
N GLY A 65 -14.32 6.05 3.00
CA GLY A 65 -15.68 5.80 3.50
C GLY A 65 -15.95 4.30 3.59
N ASP A 66 -17.18 3.83 3.38
CA ASP A 66 -17.49 2.40 3.52
C ASP A 66 -17.06 1.54 2.31
N ARG A 67 -16.26 2.10 1.39
CA ARG A 67 -15.85 1.45 0.14
C ARG A 67 -14.49 0.75 0.19
N LEU A 68 -13.82 0.75 1.35
CA LEU A 68 -12.58 -0.02 1.51
C LEU A 68 -12.92 -1.51 1.50
N ILE A 69 -12.31 -2.26 0.58
CA ILE A 69 -12.53 -3.69 0.42
C ILE A 69 -11.34 -4.42 1.06
N ASP A 70 -11.60 -5.24 2.07
CA ASP A 70 -10.64 -6.23 2.56
C ASP A 70 -10.56 -7.39 1.57
N LEU A 71 -9.39 -7.61 0.98
CA LEU A 71 -9.18 -8.70 0.02
C LEU A 71 -8.98 -10.05 0.70
N ARG A 72 -8.89 -10.08 2.04
CA ARG A 72 -8.63 -11.26 2.86
C ARG A 72 -7.38 -12.01 2.39
N GLN A 73 -6.41 -11.27 1.85
CA GLN A 73 -5.11 -11.77 1.42
C GLN A 73 -4.04 -11.17 2.31
N GLN A 74 -3.08 -12.01 2.69
CA GLN A 74 -1.95 -11.63 3.53
C GLN A 74 -0.69 -12.26 2.97
N VAL A 75 0.41 -11.51 2.97
CA VAL A 75 1.71 -11.99 2.51
C VAL A 75 2.78 -11.59 3.51
N SER A 76 3.64 -12.52 3.87
CA SER A 76 4.82 -12.24 4.70
C SER A 76 6.07 -12.15 3.83
N PHE A 77 6.92 -11.16 4.08
CA PHE A 77 8.20 -11.00 3.39
C PHE A 77 9.32 -10.59 4.35
N PRO A 78 10.59 -10.92 4.06
CA PRO A 78 11.71 -10.51 4.90
C PRO A 78 11.81 -8.98 4.99
N ILE A 79 12.07 -8.46 6.19
CA ILE A 79 12.35 -7.03 6.38
C ILE A 79 13.71 -6.73 5.74
N LEU A 80 13.69 -5.93 4.67
CA LEU A 80 14.90 -5.59 3.92
C LEU A 80 15.89 -4.77 4.77
N PRO A 81 17.22 -4.90 4.53
CA PRO A 81 18.25 -4.17 5.29
C PRO A 81 18.01 -2.66 5.39
N ALA A 82 17.55 -2.04 4.29
CA ALA A 82 17.24 -0.60 4.24
C ALA A 82 16.19 -0.14 5.27
N TRP A 83 15.35 -1.05 5.76
CA TRP A 83 14.29 -0.77 6.73
C TRP A 83 14.54 -1.38 8.11
N ARG A 84 15.63 -2.14 8.28
CA ARG A 84 15.86 -2.98 9.44
C ARG A 84 15.91 -2.21 10.76
N THR A 85 16.48 -1.00 10.73
CA THR A 85 16.65 -0.12 11.90
C THR A 85 15.33 0.36 12.49
N ARG A 86 14.22 0.27 11.73
CA ARG A 86 12.88 0.68 12.17
C ARG A 86 12.15 -0.41 12.97
N TYR A 87 12.67 -1.64 12.99
CA TYR A 87 12.04 -2.81 13.60
C TYR A 87 12.91 -3.40 14.71
N ALA A 88 12.28 -4.04 15.69
CA ALA A 88 12.98 -4.72 16.78
C ALA A 88 13.92 -5.83 16.29
N ALA A 89 14.98 -6.14 17.05
CA ALA A 89 15.98 -7.14 16.66
C ALA A 89 15.39 -8.55 16.41
N ALA A 90 14.26 -8.91 17.04
CA ALA A 90 13.57 -10.18 16.80
C ALA A 90 12.64 -10.18 15.56
N ALA A 91 12.36 -9.02 14.96
CA ALA A 91 11.49 -8.94 13.80
C ALA A 91 12.29 -9.22 12.52
N HIS A 92 12.02 -10.37 11.90
CA HIS A 92 12.71 -10.82 10.68
C HIS A 92 11.84 -10.66 9.42
N SER A 93 10.51 -10.71 9.56
CA SER A 93 9.55 -10.57 8.48
C SER A 93 8.48 -9.54 8.81
N ASN A 94 7.91 -8.95 7.77
CA ASN A 94 6.74 -8.09 7.85
C ASN A 94 5.56 -8.79 7.20
N LYS A 95 4.42 -8.81 7.88
CA LYS A 95 3.15 -9.36 7.37
C LYS A 95 2.29 -8.24 6.81
N GLU A 96 2.02 -8.27 5.52
CA GLU A 96 1.25 -7.26 4.80
C GLU A 96 -0.18 -7.73 4.52
N HIS A 97 -1.16 -6.93 4.92
CA HIS A 97 -2.60 -7.15 4.72
C HIS A 97 -3.10 -6.34 3.51
N TRP A 98 -3.83 -6.96 2.60
CA TRP A 98 -4.20 -6.33 1.33
C TRP A 98 -5.63 -5.80 1.30
N PHE A 99 -5.75 -4.58 0.80
CA PHE A 99 -7.02 -3.88 0.60
C PHE A 99 -7.11 -3.32 -0.81
N GLY A 100 -8.35 -3.12 -1.27
CA GLY A 100 -8.66 -2.43 -2.51
C GLY A 100 -9.58 -1.24 -2.26
N LEU A 101 -9.44 -0.21 -3.09
CA LEU A 101 -10.41 0.88 -3.17
C LEU A 101 -10.74 1.18 -4.62
N GLN A 102 -11.98 0.91 -5.03
CA GLN A 102 -12.50 1.30 -6.32
C GLN A 102 -13.06 2.72 -6.28
N LEU A 103 -12.54 3.59 -7.15
CA LEU A 103 -13.07 4.90 -7.44
C LEU A 103 -13.87 4.88 -8.75
N PRO A 104 -14.91 5.72 -8.90
CA PRO A 104 -15.63 5.84 -10.16
C PRO A 104 -14.70 6.35 -11.28
N SER A 105 -13.83 7.31 -10.97
CA SER A 105 -12.89 7.92 -11.90
C SER A 105 -11.60 8.32 -11.19
N ARG A 106 -10.60 8.78 -11.97
CA ARG A 106 -9.33 9.27 -11.43
C ARG A 106 -9.58 10.45 -10.49
N ARG A 107 -8.75 10.56 -9.44
CA ARG A 107 -8.71 11.72 -8.55
C ARG A 107 -7.29 12.28 -8.49
N ILE A 108 -7.16 13.56 -8.22
CA ILE A 108 -5.86 14.17 -7.91
C ILE A 108 -5.59 13.89 -6.42
N PRO A 109 -4.64 13.01 -6.06
CA PRO A 109 -4.28 12.82 -4.66
C PRO A 109 -3.49 14.03 -4.15
N ILE A 110 -3.66 14.34 -2.87
CA ILE A 110 -2.78 15.24 -2.13
C ILE A 110 -1.72 14.36 -1.49
N LEU A 111 -0.52 14.35 -2.07
CA LEU A 111 0.55 13.48 -1.61
C LEU A 111 1.16 13.97 -0.30
N GLN A 112 1.47 13.05 0.60
CA GLN A 112 2.34 13.32 1.73
C GLN A 112 3.76 13.60 1.22
N ALA A 113 4.13 14.87 1.14
CA ALA A 113 5.35 15.33 0.45
C ALA A 113 6.66 14.73 1.02
N ASN A 114 6.68 14.33 2.29
CA ASN A 114 7.84 13.69 2.91
C ASN A 114 8.01 12.21 2.48
N GLU A 115 6.94 11.58 2.01
CA GLU A 115 6.92 10.16 1.64
C GLU A 115 6.92 9.97 0.13
N HIS A 116 6.16 10.79 -0.60
CA HIS A 116 5.94 10.66 -2.03
C HIS A 116 6.19 11.96 -2.81
N SER A 117 6.87 11.84 -3.96
CA SER A 117 7.24 12.98 -4.80
C SER A 117 6.39 13.13 -6.06
N GLU A 118 5.72 12.06 -6.49
CA GLU A 118 5.01 12.00 -7.77
C GLU A 118 3.91 10.95 -7.70
N TYR A 119 2.81 11.16 -8.42
CA TYR A 119 1.80 10.13 -8.65
C TYR A 119 1.49 9.99 -10.13
N ARG A 120 0.99 8.80 -10.52
CA ARG A 120 0.46 8.54 -11.86
C ARG A 120 -0.76 7.64 -11.78
N TRP A 121 -1.76 7.96 -12.57
CA TRP A 121 -2.81 7.02 -12.94
C TRP A 121 -2.40 6.31 -14.22
N VAL A 122 -2.19 5.00 -14.14
CA VAL A 122 -1.70 4.18 -15.26
C VAL A 122 -2.60 2.97 -15.48
N SER A 123 -2.50 2.31 -16.63
CA SER A 123 -3.20 1.03 -16.82
C SER A 123 -2.71 -0.01 -15.82
N SER A 124 -3.52 -1.03 -15.57
CA SER A 124 -3.13 -2.23 -14.81
C SER A 124 -1.77 -2.80 -15.24
N ASP A 125 -1.55 -2.95 -16.54
CA ASP A 125 -0.31 -3.51 -17.10
C ASP A 125 0.89 -2.61 -16.86
N GLN A 126 0.70 -1.29 -16.99
CA GLN A 126 1.74 -0.32 -16.66
C GLN A 126 2.04 -0.34 -15.16
N ALA A 127 1.03 -0.42 -14.30
CA ALA A 127 1.21 -0.53 -12.85
C ALA A 127 2.00 -1.79 -12.46
N LEU A 128 1.71 -2.93 -13.09
CA LEU A 128 2.46 -4.18 -12.89
C LEU A 128 3.93 -4.04 -13.27
N ARG A 129 4.27 -3.28 -14.31
CA ARG A 129 5.66 -2.98 -14.69
C ARG A 129 6.32 -1.96 -13.77
N MET A 130 5.56 -0.99 -13.26
CA MET A 130 6.08 0.08 -12.41
C MET A 130 6.33 -0.36 -10.96
N ALA A 131 5.46 -1.22 -10.41
CA ALA A 131 5.50 -1.59 -8.99
C ALA A 131 6.85 -2.22 -8.60
N SER A 132 7.57 -1.55 -7.70
CA SER A 132 8.91 -1.95 -7.31
C SER A 132 8.90 -3.20 -6.41
N SER A 133 7.93 -3.30 -5.50
CA SER A 133 7.73 -4.51 -4.68
C SER A 133 6.99 -5.62 -5.45
N TRP A 134 7.44 -6.86 -5.27
CA TRP A 134 6.75 -8.04 -5.81
C TRP A 134 5.40 -8.29 -5.14
N THR A 135 5.23 -7.94 -3.85
CA THR A 135 3.95 -8.08 -3.14
C THR A 135 2.90 -7.15 -3.73
N ASN A 136 3.28 -5.90 -4.00
CA ASN A 136 2.42 -4.93 -4.64
C ASN A 136 2.01 -5.38 -6.06
N ARG A 137 2.94 -5.90 -6.87
CA ARG A 137 2.62 -6.52 -8.17
C ARG A 137 1.61 -7.65 -8.04
N LYS A 138 1.79 -8.52 -7.04
CA LYS A 138 0.89 -9.66 -6.80
C LYS A 138 -0.51 -9.20 -6.39
N ALA A 139 -0.63 -8.16 -5.56
CA ALA A 139 -1.91 -7.59 -5.16
C ALA A 139 -2.64 -6.90 -6.33
N ILE A 140 -1.91 -6.14 -7.15
CA ILE A 140 -2.47 -5.54 -8.38
C ILE A 140 -3.01 -6.65 -9.29
N ARG A 141 -2.22 -7.70 -9.53
CA ARG A 141 -2.64 -8.85 -10.35
C ARG A 141 -3.89 -9.54 -9.80
N TYR A 142 -3.93 -9.81 -8.49
CA TYR A 142 -5.07 -10.42 -7.82
C TYR A 142 -6.36 -9.63 -8.07
N LEU A 143 -6.31 -8.31 -7.92
CA LEU A 143 -7.46 -7.43 -8.14
C LEU A 143 -7.91 -7.37 -9.60
N ILE A 144 -6.98 -7.41 -10.56
CA ILE A 144 -7.33 -7.39 -11.99
C ILE A 144 -7.92 -8.73 -12.43
N SER A 145 -7.29 -9.85 -12.04
CA SER A 145 -7.76 -11.20 -12.39
C SER A 145 -9.14 -11.51 -11.80
N GLY A 146 -9.43 -11.01 -10.60
CA GLY A 146 -10.77 -11.12 -10.00
C GLY A 146 -11.86 -10.30 -10.71
N ARG A 147 -11.51 -9.40 -11.64
CA ARG A 147 -12.48 -8.68 -12.50
C ARG A 147 -12.76 -9.37 -13.82
N SER A 148 -11.89 -10.28 -14.28
CA SER A 148 -12.08 -11.00 -15.54
C SER A 148 -13.14 -12.11 -15.46
N ILE A 149 -13.83 -12.25 -14.32
CA ILE A 149 -14.92 -13.18 -14.11
C ILE A 149 -16.08 -12.43 -13.44
N ARG A 150 -16.71 -11.51 -14.17
CA ARG A 150 -18.08 -11.05 -13.93
C ARG A 150 -18.75 -10.74 -15.25
#